data_AF-V4ABR2-F1
#
_entry.id   AF-V4ABR2-F1
#
_cell.length_a   1.000
_cell.length_b   1.000
_cell.length_c   1.000
_cell.angle_alpha   90.00
_cell.angle_beta   90.00
_cell.angle_gamma   90.00
#
_symmetry.space_group_name_H-M   'P 1'
#
loop_
_entity.id
_entity.type
_entity.pdbx_description
1 polymer ?
#
loop_
_entity_poly.entity_id
_entity_poly.type
_entity_poly.pdbx_seq_one_letter_code
_entity_poly.pdbx_strand_id
1 'polypeptide(L)'
;MAEFLSPFVFWGQNSKSVSLRVDLRDVKNETVNIDENSIQFDATAVGLKGNHKYKFDIDFYLPVDPKESSYKVTEKCVEFELKKEGEDEVWPRLTEKQVKLPWLKIDFDKFQLEDDSDNENKNVSTTKFFKSSLKKMRRRKRSGNIKPFDFKLTYTLLYNLFQFVGFLFIFVKLQYQYYQHGEEAKKIAFEDVGSQIMLCQIIAVLEIIHPMIGLVKTGWIAPLAQVFGINFILFVLIFQEQQLQHAPVTWYLFTVWSFIELVRYPYYMLSSANIDIGLLTWLRYTLWIPLYPIGFLLEGNNELSYFSNAILR
;
A
#
# COMPACT_ATOMS: atom_id res chain seq x y z
N MET A 1 12.50 -25.38 -38.67
CA MET A 1 13.06 -24.93 -37.38
C MET A 1 12.31 -25.67 -36.29
N ALA A 2 12.99 -26.37 -35.38
CA ALA A 2 12.30 -27.02 -34.27
C ALA A 2 11.74 -25.93 -33.35
N GLU A 3 10.42 -25.81 -33.26
CA GLU A 3 9.77 -24.88 -32.34
C GLU A 3 9.92 -25.41 -30.92
N PHE A 4 10.64 -24.67 -30.08
CA PHE A 4 10.75 -24.96 -28.64
C PHE A 4 9.63 -24.22 -27.91
N LEU A 5 8.91 -24.94 -27.04
CA LEU A 5 7.87 -24.37 -26.21
C LEU A 5 8.36 -24.16 -24.77
N SER A 6 7.89 -23.11 -24.12
CA SER A 6 8.13 -22.92 -22.68
C SER A 6 7.03 -23.64 -21.88
N PRO A 7 7.41 -24.55 -20.95
CA PRO A 7 6.43 -25.24 -20.11
C PRO A 7 5.92 -24.31 -19.00
N PHE A 8 4.79 -24.66 -18.38
CA PHE A 8 4.37 -23.98 -17.15
C PHE A 8 5.26 -24.44 -16.00
N VAL A 9 5.91 -23.47 -15.35
CA VAL A 9 6.78 -23.68 -14.21
C VAL A 9 6.18 -22.97 -13.01
N PHE A 10 5.95 -23.72 -11.94
CA PHE A 10 5.49 -23.23 -10.65
C PHE A 10 6.69 -23.16 -9.71
N TRP A 11 6.86 -22.05 -9.00
CA TRP A 11 7.95 -21.92 -8.04
C TRP A 11 7.43 -21.58 -6.64
N GLY A 12 8.08 -22.16 -5.65
CA GLY A 12 7.84 -21.94 -4.22
C GLY A 12 9.18 -21.87 -3.48
N GLN A 13 9.15 -21.45 -2.23
CA GLN A 13 10.35 -21.38 -1.41
C GLN A 13 10.06 -21.71 0.05
N ASN A 14 11.06 -22.29 0.69
CA ASN A 14 11.16 -22.50 2.12
C ASN A 14 12.33 -21.66 2.66
N SER A 15 12.52 -21.65 3.98
CA SER A 15 13.63 -20.95 4.64
C SER A 15 15.01 -21.49 4.23
N LYS A 16 15.08 -22.73 3.69
CA LYS A 16 16.32 -23.42 3.30
C LYS A 16 16.43 -23.83 1.83
N SER A 17 15.31 -23.96 1.12
CA SER A 17 15.30 -24.46 -0.27
C SER A 17 14.31 -23.69 -1.16
N VAL A 18 14.53 -23.74 -2.48
CA VAL A 18 13.64 -23.26 -3.53
C VAL A 18 13.11 -24.49 -4.27
N SER A 19 11.80 -24.58 -4.43
CA SER A 19 11.16 -25.67 -5.16
C SER A 19 10.65 -25.19 -6.51
N LEU A 20 10.97 -25.88 -7.59
CA LEU A 20 10.39 -25.66 -8.92
C LEU A 20 9.59 -26.88 -9.33
N ARG A 21 8.39 -26.69 -9.86
CA ARG A 21 7.52 -27.73 -10.35
C ARG A 21 7.15 -27.43 -11.79
N VAL A 22 7.60 -28.27 -12.71
CA VAL A 22 7.35 -28.14 -14.14
C VAL A 22 6.22 -29.09 -14.52
N ASP A 23 5.13 -28.55 -15.05
CA ASP A 23 3.92 -29.29 -15.41
C ASP A 23 4.07 -29.93 -16.80
N LEU A 24 4.76 -31.08 -16.84
CA LEU A 24 5.03 -31.88 -18.02
C LEU A 24 4.77 -33.36 -17.72
N ARG A 25 4.11 -34.06 -18.65
CA ARG A 25 3.83 -35.51 -18.57
C ARG A 25 4.70 -36.29 -19.54
N ASP A 26 5.01 -37.54 -19.21
CA ASP A 26 5.79 -38.47 -20.05
C ASP A 26 7.09 -37.87 -20.62
N VAL A 27 7.96 -37.39 -19.72
CA VAL A 27 9.24 -36.76 -20.06
C VAL A 27 10.20 -37.80 -20.67
N LYS A 28 10.77 -37.46 -21.83
CA LYS A 28 11.74 -38.26 -22.58
C LYS A 28 12.90 -37.36 -23.05
N ASN A 29 14.12 -37.88 -23.03
CA ASN A 29 15.34 -37.15 -23.42
C ASN A 29 15.53 -35.85 -22.63
N GLU A 30 15.61 -35.95 -21.30
CA GLU A 30 15.88 -34.83 -20.40
C GLU A 30 17.37 -34.48 -20.39
N THR A 31 17.68 -33.19 -20.50
CA THR A 31 18.99 -32.60 -20.25
C THR A 31 18.77 -31.46 -19.27
N VAL A 32 19.29 -31.65 -18.06
CA VAL A 32 19.18 -30.70 -16.96
C VAL A 32 20.59 -30.24 -16.60
N ASN A 33 20.87 -28.96 -16.76
CA ASN A 33 22.09 -28.34 -16.25
C ASN A 33 21.71 -27.36 -15.13
N ILE A 34 22.17 -27.66 -13.92
CA ILE A 34 22.03 -26.78 -12.76
C ILE A 34 23.41 -26.15 -12.53
N ASP A 35 23.48 -24.84 -12.71
CA ASP A 35 24.63 -24.00 -12.37
C ASP A 35 24.34 -23.23 -11.08
N GLU A 36 25.37 -22.62 -10.47
CA GLU A 36 25.22 -21.83 -9.24
C GLU A 36 24.22 -20.67 -9.44
N ASN A 37 24.18 -20.11 -10.66
CA ASN A 37 23.42 -18.91 -10.97
C ASN A 37 22.32 -19.13 -12.01
N SER A 38 22.24 -20.29 -12.66
CA SER A 38 21.22 -20.54 -13.68
C SER A 38 20.79 -21.99 -13.76
N ILE A 39 19.58 -22.22 -14.25
CA ILE A 39 19.07 -23.55 -14.57
C ILE A 39 18.60 -23.61 -16.01
N GLN A 40 19.16 -24.58 -16.74
CA GLN A 40 18.77 -24.89 -18.10
C GLN A 40 18.11 -26.27 -18.14
N PHE A 41 16.92 -26.30 -18.70
CA PHE A 41 16.14 -27.52 -18.86
C PHE A 41 15.71 -27.69 -20.31
N ASP A 42 16.07 -28.82 -20.89
CA ASP A 42 15.68 -29.26 -22.22
C ASP A 42 15.07 -30.67 -22.13
N ALA A 43 13.83 -30.86 -22.56
CA ALA A 43 13.21 -32.18 -22.59
C ALA A 43 12.13 -32.33 -23.67
N THR A 44 11.85 -33.55 -24.10
CA THR A 44 10.68 -33.85 -24.94
C THR A 44 9.56 -34.39 -24.05
N ALA A 45 8.40 -33.76 -24.02
CA ALA A 45 7.32 -34.14 -23.12
C ALA A 45 5.95 -33.87 -23.72
N VAL A 46 4.92 -34.46 -23.12
CA VAL A 46 3.52 -34.18 -23.44
C VAL A 46 3.00 -33.09 -22.50
N GLY A 47 2.77 -31.90 -23.05
CA GLY A 47 2.12 -30.80 -22.34
C GLY A 47 0.74 -30.47 -22.92
N LEU A 48 0.26 -29.26 -22.64
CA LEU A 48 -1.07 -28.79 -23.10
C LEU A 48 -1.23 -28.73 -24.62
N LYS A 49 -0.12 -28.66 -25.36
CA LYS A 49 -0.11 -28.61 -26.83
C LYS A 49 0.22 -29.97 -27.48
N GLY A 50 0.31 -31.04 -26.69
CA GLY A 50 0.72 -32.37 -27.16
C GLY A 50 2.21 -32.61 -26.97
N ASN A 51 2.78 -33.53 -27.76
CA ASN A 51 4.18 -33.95 -27.64
C ASN A 51 5.12 -32.96 -28.35
N HIS A 52 5.85 -32.17 -27.57
CA HIS A 52 6.77 -31.14 -28.06
C HIS A 52 8.10 -31.13 -27.30
N LYS A 53 9.09 -30.45 -27.87
CA LYS A 53 10.34 -30.13 -27.19
C LYS A 53 10.14 -28.88 -26.33
N TYR A 54 10.37 -29.03 -25.04
CA TYR A 54 10.28 -27.98 -24.05
C TYR A 54 11.67 -27.50 -23.65
N LYS A 55 11.84 -26.19 -23.59
CA LYS A 55 13.07 -25.53 -23.17
C LYS A 55 12.77 -24.34 -22.25
N PHE A 56 13.52 -24.23 -21.17
CA PHE A 56 13.58 -22.98 -20.40
C PHE A 56 14.97 -22.74 -19.82
N ASP A 57 15.26 -21.46 -19.60
CA ASP A 57 16.47 -20.96 -18.96
C ASP A 57 16.04 -19.91 -17.92
N ILE A 58 16.56 -20.03 -16.69
CA ILE A 58 16.25 -19.13 -15.58
C ILE A 58 17.54 -18.77 -14.87
N ASP A 59 17.87 -17.48 -14.87
CA ASP A 59 18.93 -16.90 -14.04
C ASP A 59 18.40 -16.64 -12.62
N PHE A 60 19.01 -17.23 -11.59
CA PHE A 60 18.56 -17.11 -10.21
C PHE A 60 18.82 -15.73 -9.61
N TYR A 61 17.98 -15.34 -8.64
CA TYR A 61 18.15 -14.09 -7.90
C TYR A 61 19.37 -14.10 -6.98
N LEU A 62 19.63 -15.26 -6.36
CA LEU A 62 20.79 -15.52 -5.49
C LEU A 62 21.37 -16.89 -5.85
N PRO A 63 22.66 -17.13 -5.55
CA PRO A 63 23.30 -18.40 -5.85
C PRO A 63 22.65 -19.57 -5.08
N VAL A 64 22.61 -20.73 -5.74
CA VAL A 64 22.17 -22.01 -5.18
C VAL A 64 23.36 -22.97 -5.09
N ASP A 65 23.34 -23.90 -4.15
CA ASP A 65 24.36 -24.95 -4.08
C ASP A 65 23.99 -26.09 -5.05
N PRO A 66 24.73 -26.29 -6.16
CA PRO A 66 24.42 -27.34 -7.13
C PRO A 66 24.66 -28.75 -6.56
N LYS A 67 25.48 -28.91 -5.52
CA LYS A 67 25.84 -30.23 -4.96
C LYS A 67 24.73 -30.83 -4.10
N GLU A 68 23.93 -29.98 -3.47
CA GLU A 68 22.80 -30.37 -2.64
C GLU A 68 21.44 -30.20 -3.34
N SER A 69 21.46 -29.70 -4.57
CA SER A 69 20.26 -29.55 -5.40
C SER A 69 19.87 -30.89 -6.02
N SER A 70 18.60 -31.29 -5.85
CA SER A 70 18.06 -32.54 -6.39
C SER A 70 16.92 -32.28 -7.36
N TYR A 71 16.69 -33.20 -8.29
CA TYR A 71 15.52 -33.19 -9.14
C TYR A 71 14.87 -34.57 -9.16
N LYS A 72 13.54 -34.58 -9.27
CA LYS A 72 12.71 -35.77 -9.28
C LYS A 72 11.75 -35.71 -10.46
N VAL A 73 11.89 -36.66 -11.36
CA VAL A 73 11.00 -36.83 -12.50
C VAL A 73 9.89 -37.80 -12.10
N THR A 74 8.65 -37.32 -12.15
CA THR A 74 7.44 -38.14 -11.93
C THR A 74 6.66 -38.21 -13.24
N GLU A 75 5.82 -39.23 -13.42
CA GLU A 75 4.97 -39.42 -14.62
C GLU A 75 4.11 -38.17 -14.96
N LYS A 76 3.81 -37.35 -13.96
CA LYS A 76 2.92 -36.19 -14.06
C LYS A 76 3.62 -34.83 -14.05
N CYS A 77 4.85 -34.74 -13.51
CA CYS A 77 5.57 -33.48 -13.37
C CYS A 77 7.05 -33.71 -13.05
N VAL A 78 7.88 -32.70 -13.33
CA VAL A 78 9.28 -32.65 -12.90
C VAL A 78 9.39 -31.69 -11.73
N GLU A 79 9.90 -32.16 -10.60
CA GLU A 79 10.15 -31.35 -9.42
C GLU A 79 11.65 -31.13 -9.23
N PHE A 80 12.04 -29.89 -8.96
CA PHE A 80 13.39 -29.50 -8.57
C PHE A 80 13.35 -29.00 -7.13
N GLU A 81 14.32 -29.40 -6.33
CA GLU A 81 14.58 -28.89 -5.00
C GLU A 81 16.00 -28.35 -4.96
N LEU A 82 16.12 -27.03 -4.95
CA LEU A 82 17.39 -26.31 -4.99
C LEU A 82 17.71 -25.78 -3.59
N LYS A 83 18.90 -26.08 -3.06
CA LYS A 83 19.31 -25.58 -1.75
C LYS A 83 19.89 -24.17 -1.85
N LYS A 84 19.43 -23.26 -0.99
CA LYS A 84 19.96 -21.88 -0.91
C LYS A 84 21.32 -21.88 -0.20
N GLU A 85 22.24 -21.02 -0.63
CA GLU A 85 23.54 -20.85 0.05
C GLU A 85 23.38 -20.13 1.41
N GLY A 86 22.47 -19.17 1.50
CA GLY A 86 22.17 -18.45 2.74
C GLY A 86 21.07 -19.12 3.57
N GLU A 87 21.35 -19.39 4.86
CA GLU A 87 20.33 -19.80 5.83
C GLU A 87 19.37 -18.63 6.11
N ASP A 88 18.05 -18.89 6.03
CA ASP A 88 16.94 -17.96 6.33
C ASP A 88 16.73 -16.77 5.38
N GLU A 89 17.20 -16.85 4.14
CA GLU A 89 17.02 -15.79 3.14
C GLU A 89 15.75 -15.99 2.28
N VAL A 90 14.84 -15.01 2.32
CA VAL A 90 13.58 -15.02 1.57
C VAL A 90 13.76 -14.31 0.23
N TRP A 91 13.54 -15.03 -0.86
CA TRP A 91 13.67 -14.51 -2.22
C TRP A 91 12.40 -13.75 -2.61
N PRO A 92 12.47 -12.45 -2.93
CA PRO A 92 11.31 -11.70 -3.38
C PRO A 92 10.91 -12.05 -4.83
N ARG A 93 11.83 -12.67 -5.59
CA ARG A 93 11.64 -13.12 -6.97
C ARG A 93 12.60 -14.27 -7.26
N LEU A 94 12.25 -15.14 -8.21
CA LEU A 94 13.12 -16.23 -8.66
C LEU A 94 14.25 -15.72 -9.57
N THR A 95 13.97 -14.72 -10.42
CA THR A 95 14.91 -14.24 -11.44
C THR A 95 15.78 -13.07 -10.97
N GLU A 96 17.04 -13.00 -11.39
CA GLU A 96 17.93 -11.86 -11.12
C GLU A 96 17.32 -10.54 -11.65
N LYS A 97 16.90 -10.55 -12.92
CA LYS A 97 16.25 -9.43 -13.61
C LYS A 97 14.75 -9.42 -13.37
N GLN A 98 14.14 -8.23 -13.31
CA GLN A 98 12.68 -8.04 -13.18
C GLN A 98 11.96 -8.30 -14.52
N VAL A 99 12.10 -9.50 -15.08
CA VAL A 99 11.43 -9.92 -16.31
C VAL A 99 10.18 -10.70 -15.95
N LYS A 100 9.03 -10.30 -16.50
CA LYS A 100 7.78 -11.07 -16.35
C LYS A 100 7.78 -12.21 -17.37
N LEU A 101 7.97 -13.43 -16.90
CA LEU A 101 7.87 -14.65 -17.71
C LEU A 101 6.42 -15.17 -17.62
N PRO A 102 5.61 -15.16 -18.70
CA PRO A 102 4.19 -15.55 -18.65
C PRO A 102 3.95 -17.01 -18.24
N TRP A 103 4.96 -17.86 -18.40
CA TRP A 103 4.93 -19.28 -18.11
C TRP A 103 5.43 -19.63 -16.69
N LEU A 104 6.02 -18.66 -15.96
CA LEU A 104 6.46 -18.81 -14.58
C LEU A 104 5.38 -18.31 -13.60
N LYS A 105 4.88 -19.20 -12.74
CA LYS A 105 3.79 -18.94 -11.77
C LYS A 105 4.23 -19.29 -10.35
N ILE A 106 3.55 -18.72 -9.36
CA ILE A 106 3.78 -19.08 -7.95
C ILE A 106 3.08 -20.41 -7.67
N ASP A 107 3.77 -21.32 -6.98
CA ASP A 107 3.19 -22.54 -6.44
C ASP A 107 2.51 -22.22 -5.10
N PHE A 108 1.18 -22.12 -5.13
CA PHE A 108 0.38 -21.83 -3.94
C PHE A 108 0.27 -23.02 -2.98
N ASP A 109 0.49 -24.25 -3.45
CA ASP A 109 0.41 -25.46 -2.62
C ASP A 109 1.63 -25.59 -1.70
N LYS A 110 2.78 -25.07 -2.14
CA LYS A 110 4.03 -25.02 -1.34
C LYS A 110 4.24 -23.68 -0.62
N PHE A 111 3.30 -22.74 -0.72
CA PHE A 111 3.34 -21.49 0.04
C PHE A 111 2.82 -21.72 1.46
N GLN A 112 3.64 -22.34 2.31
CA GLN A 112 3.34 -22.45 3.73
C GLN A 112 3.59 -21.07 4.37
N LEU A 113 2.50 -20.39 4.74
CA LEU A 113 2.57 -19.37 5.78
C LEU A 113 3.11 -20.11 7.02
N GLU A 114 4.28 -19.72 7.52
CA GLU A 114 4.76 -20.20 8.81
C GLU A 114 3.70 -19.81 9.87
N ASP A 115 2.79 -20.74 10.14
CA ASP A 115 1.87 -20.71 11.27
C ASP A 115 2.69 -21.00 12.53
N ASP A 116 3.28 -19.95 13.09
CA ASP A 116 3.70 -19.95 14.48
C ASP A 116 2.43 -19.98 15.34
N SER A 117 2.00 -21.19 15.68
CA SER A 117 1.08 -21.43 16.80
C SER A 117 1.65 -20.81 18.08
N ASP A 118 1.02 -19.74 18.58
CA ASP A 118 0.67 -19.58 19.99
C ASP A 118 -0.12 -18.29 20.28
N ASN A 119 -1.33 -18.51 20.81
CA ASN A 119 -2.21 -17.72 21.67
C ASN A 119 -2.31 -16.18 21.55
N GLU A 120 -3.57 -15.78 21.36
CA GLU A 120 -4.30 -14.64 21.94
C GLU A 120 -3.51 -13.39 22.31
N ASN A 121 -3.60 -12.38 21.43
CA ASN A 121 -4.02 -11.01 21.82
C ASN A 121 -4.06 -10.12 20.56
N LYS A 122 -5.24 -9.62 20.19
CA LYS A 122 -5.44 -8.72 19.03
C LYS A 122 -4.64 -7.40 19.14
N ASN A 123 -4.10 -7.08 20.32
CA ASN A 123 -3.23 -5.93 20.56
C ASN A 123 -1.75 -6.17 20.18
N VAL A 124 -1.35 -7.42 19.95
CA VAL A 124 0.02 -7.80 19.57
C VAL A 124 0.28 -7.52 18.09
N SER A 125 -0.75 -7.48 17.23
CA SER A 125 -0.59 -7.19 15.79
C SER A 125 0.14 -5.87 15.54
N THR A 126 -0.33 -4.77 16.14
CA THR A 126 0.24 -3.45 15.94
C THR A 126 1.65 -3.36 16.52
N THR A 127 1.89 -3.90 17.72
CA THR A 127 3.22 -3.88 18.34
C THR A 127 4.21 -4.79 17.62
N LYS A 128 3.79 -5.97 17.15
CA LYS A 128 4.61 -6.94 16.40
C LYS A 128 4.90 -6.39 14.99
N PHE A 129 3.96 -5.69 14.36
CA PHE A 129 4.13 -4.95 13.10
C PHE A 129 5.09 -3.74 13.25
N PHE A 130 4.93 -2.93 14.29
CA PHE A 130 5.86 -1.83 14.58
C PHE A 130 7.25 -2.38 14.91
N LYS A 131 7.36 -3.47 15.68
CA LYS A 131 8.62 -4.11 16.05
C LYS A 131 9.31 -4.74 14.84
N SER A 132 8.58 -5.37 13.91
CA SER A 132 9.12 -5.91 12.67
C SER A 132 9.53 -4.80 11.70
N SER A 133 8.76 -3.72 11.60
CA SER A 133 9.08 -2.52 10.82
C SER A 133 10.32 -1.78 11.37
N LEU A 134 10.42 -1.63 12.69
CA LEU A 134 11.60 -1.09 13.39
C LEU A 134 12.84 -1.97 13.17
N LYS A 135 12.67 -3.31 13.14
CA LYS A 135 13.75 -4.26 12.82
C LYS A 135 14.20 -4.13 11.36
N LYS A 136 13.27 -3.91 10.42
CA LYS A 136 13.55 -3.65 8.99
C LYS A 136 14.25 -2.30 8.78
N MET A 137 13.88 -1.26 9.53
CA MET A 137 14.59 0.03 9.56
C MET A 137 15.99 -0.09 10.19
N ARG A 138 16.15 -0.87 11.27
CA ARG A 138 17.47 -1.16 11.88
C ARG A 138 18.39 -1.94 10.93
N ARG A 139 17.86 -2.87 10.13
CA ARG A 139 18.61 -3.60 9.10
C ARG A 139 19.10 -2.65 7.98
N ARG A 140 18.27 -1.70 7.54
CA ARG A 140 18.68 -0.62 6.61
C ARG A 140 19.80 0.26 7.16
N LYS A 141 19.86 0.48 8.49
CA LYS A 141 20.90 1.28 9.15
C LYS A 141 22.24 0.54 9.34
N ARG A 142 22.26 -0.80 9.24
CA ARG A 142 23.45 -1.65 9.39
C ARG A 142 24.20 -1.93 8.08
N SER A 143 23.52 -1.82 6.93
CA SER A 143 24.18 -1.80 5.62
C SER A 143 24.85 -0.44 5.47
N GLY A 144 26.17 -0.38 5.65
CA GLY A 144 27.01 0.83 5.76
C GLY A 144 27.10 1.74 4.51
N ASN A 145 26.01 1.93 3.78
CA ASN A 145 25.82 3.04 2.87
C ASN A 145 24.76 3.95 3.48
N ILE A 146 25.19 4.89 4.31
CA ILE A 146 24.37 6.06 4.64
C ILE A 146 24.21 6.83 3.33
N LYS A 147 23.18 6.47 2.53
CA LYS A 147 22.75 7.35 1.45
C LYS A 147 22.45 8.70 2.09
N PRO A 148 22.99 9.80 1.55
CA PRO A 148 22.68 11.12 2.08
C PRO A 148 21.16 11.25 2.12
N PHE A 149 20.67 11.81 3.23
CA PHE A 149 19.30 12.25 3.46
C PHE A 149 18.48 12.36 2.17
N ASP A 150 17.53 11.44 1.96
CA ASP A 150 16.64 11.53 0.80
C ASP A 150 15.76 12.77 1.02
N PHE A 151 16.15 13.86 0.36
CA PHE A 151 15.50 15.15 0.49
C PHE A 151 14.02 15.06 0.14
N LYS A 152 13.66 14.26 -0.88
CA LYS A 152 12.27 14.07 -1.29
C LYS A 152 11.48 13.37 -0.18
N LEU A 153 12.00 12.25 0.31
CA LEU A 153 11.36 11.52 1.40
C LEU A 153 11.19 12.39 2.64
N THR A 154 12.23 13.14 3.03
CA THR A 154 12.17 13.91 4.27
C THR A 154 11.25 15.11 4.15
N TYR A 155 11.29 15.82 3.02
CA TYR A 155 10.34 16.90 2.73
C TYR A 155 8.90 16.39 2.78
N THR A 156 8.61 15.27 2.09
CA THR A 156 7.26 14.69 2.07
C THR A 156 6.82 14.22 3.46
N LEU A 157 7.73 13.66 4.27
CA LEU A 157 7.42 13.30 5.65
C LEU A 157 7.12 14.53 6.52
N LEU A 158 7.95 15.57 6.44
CA LEU A 158 7.74 16.81 7.20
C LEU A 158 6.45 17.52 6.82
N TYR A 159 6.14 17.58 5.52
CA TYR A 159 4.89 18.13 5.00
C TYR A 159 3.67 17.39 5.58
N ASN A 160 3.65 16.05 5.45
CA ASN A 160 2.53 15.25 5.92
C ASN A 160 2.42 15.31 7.46
N LEU A 161 3.54 15.38 8.17
CA LEU A 161 3.54 15.56 9.63
C LEU A 161 2.95 16.91 10.03
N PHE A 162 3.34 18.00 9.36
CA PHE A 162 2.81 19.33 9.61
C PHE A 162 1.29 19.35 9.41
N GLN A 163 0.81 18.81 8.29
CA GLN A 163 -0.61 18.71 8.01
C GLN A 163 -1.34 17.84 9.04
N PHE A 164 -0.78 16.68 9.41
CA PHE A 164 -1.35 15.81 10.44
C PHE A 164 -1.52 16.54 11.77
N VAL A 165 -0.50 17.27 12.22
CA VAL A 165 -0.55 18.05 13.46
C VAL A 165 -1.59 19.16 13.37
N GLY A 166 -1.69 19.84 12.22
CA GLY A 166 -2.70 20.88 11.97
C GLY A 166 -4.12 20.34 12.12
N PHE A 167 -4.44 19.25 11.42
CA PHE A 167 -5.77 18.64 11.50
C PHE A 167 -6.05 17.95 12.84
N LEU A 168 -5.04 17.42 13.52
CA LEU A 168 -5.18 16.91 14.88
C LEU A 168 -5.54 18.01 15.86
N PHE A 169 -4.87 19.16 15.78
CA PHE A 169 -5.21 20.33 16.59
C PHE A 169 -6.65 20.78 16.35
N ILE A 170 -7.06 20.91 15.09
CA ILE A 170 -8.42 21.32 14.71
C ILE A 170 -9.45 20.33 15.28
N PHE A 171 -9.25 19.02 15.04
CA PHE A 171 -10.18 18.00 15.50
C PHE A 171 -10.31 17.98 17.02
N VAL A 172 -9.18 17.98 17.76
CA VAL A 172 -9.20 17.98 19.22
C VAL A 172 -9.85 19.26 19.76
N LYS A 173 -9.58 20.43 19.17
CA LYS A 173 -10.18 21.70 19.61
C LYS A 173 -11.70 21.69 19.41
N LEU A 174 -12.19 21.19 18.27
CA LEU A 174 -13.62 21.05 17.99
C LEU A 174 -14.32 20.12 18.99
N GLN A 175 -13.73 18.96 19.28
CA GLN A 175 -14.29 18.01 20.23
C GLN A 175 -14.25 18.54 21.66
N TYR A 176 -13.16 19.20 22.05
CA TYR A 176 -13.03 19.82 23.37
C TYR A 176 -14.08 20.92 23.59
N GLN A 177 -14.29 21.79 22.61
CA GLN A 177 -15.32 22.83 22.69
C GLN A 177 -16.72 22.26 22.78
N TYR A 178 -17.01 21.21 22.00
CA TYR A 178 -18.29 20.52 22.05
C TYR A 178 -18.54 19.83 23.40
N TYR A 179 -17.51 19.23 24.00
CA TYR A 179 -17.61 18.64 25.33
C TYR A 179 -17.94 19.69 26.42
N GLN A 180 -17.38 20.91 26.30
CA GLN A 180 -17.57 21.96 27.30
C GLN A 180 -18.89 22.73 27.14
N HIS A 181 -19.28 23.06 25.90
CA HIS A 181 -20.40 23.97 25.62
C HIS A 181 -21.59 23.31 24.90
N GLY A 182 -21.49 22.02 24.56
CA GLY A 182 -22.56 21.27 23.90
C GLY A 182 -22.90 21.83 22.51
N GLU A 183 -24.20 21.96 22.23
CA GLU A 183 -24.72 22.43 20.94
C GLU A 183 -24.28 23.86 20.57
N GLU A 184 -24.07 24.73 21.56
CA GLU A 184 -23.61 26.11 21.30
C GLU A 184 -22.18 26.15 20.73
N ALA A 185 -21.36 25.13 21.01
CA ALA A 185 -20.03 25.00 20.44
C ALA A 185 -20.05 24.92 18.90
N LYS A 186 -21.15 24.44 18.32
CA LYS A 186 -21.26 24.29 16.86
C LYS A 186 -21.31 25.64 16.15
N LYS A 187 -21.89 26.68 16.79
CA LYS A 187 -22.04 28.02 16.21
C LYS A 187 -20.76 28.85 16.23
N ILE A 188 -19.84 28.52 17.14
CA ILE A 188 -18.54 29.21 17.27
C ILE A 188 -17.39 28.44 16.58
N ALA A 189 -17.70 27.32 15.93
CA ALA A 189 -16.70 26.44 15.32
C ALA A 189 -15.81 27.19 14.31
N PHE A 190 -16.42 28.03 13.47
CA PHE A 190 -15.68 28.82 12.50
C PHE A 190 -14.76 29.85 13.15
N GLU A 191 -15.24 30.56 14.18
CA GLU A 191 -14.45 31.54 14.92
C GLU A 191 -13.25 30.89 15.62
N ASP A 192 -13.44 29.67 16.12
CA ASP A 192 -12.42 28.97 16.89
C ASP A 192 -11.30 28.34 16.05
N VAL A 193 -11.66 27.68 14.95
CA VAL A 193 -10.72 26.88 14.15
C VAL A 193 -10.64 27.27 12.67
N GLY A 194 -11.42 28.27 12.23
CA GLY A 194 -11.51 28.69 10.82
C GLY A 194 -10.16 29.09 10.24
N SER A 195 -9.38 29.88 10.97
CA SER A 195 -8.06 30.31 10.49
C SER A 195 -7.09 29.13 10.29
N GLN A 196 -7.16 28.11 11.15
CA GLN A 196 -6.29 26.94 11.14
C GLN A 196 -6.66 26.01 9.99
N ILE A 197 -7.95 25.77 9.76
CA ILE A 197 -8.39 24.93 8.64
C ILE A 197 -8.10 25.61 7.30
N MET A 198 -8.31 26.92 7.20
CA MET A 198 -7.95 27.69 6.00
C MET A 198 -6.44 27.62 5.71
N LEU A 199 -5.59 27.74 6.73
CA LEU A 199 -4.14 27.60 6.57
C LEU A 199 -3.75 26.20 6.07
N CYS A 200 -4.31 25.14 6.66
CA CYS A 200 -4.05 23.77 6.22
C CYS A 200 -4.50 23.54 4.77
N GLN A 201 -5.64 24.13 4.38
CA GLN A 201 -6.20 24.02 3.03
C GLN A 201 -5.41 24.81 1.96
N ILE A 202 -4.86 25.97 2.30
CA ILE A 202 -3.94 26.69 1.42
C ILE A 202 -2.68 25.84 1.18
N ILE A 203 -2.14 25.23 2.23
CA ILE A 203 -0.98 24.34 2.14
C ILE A 203 -1.33 23.03 1.41
N ALA A 204 -2.60 22.61 1.40
CA ALA A 204 -3.06 21.42 0.67
C ALA A 204 -2.98 21.58 -0.85
N VAL A 205 -2.88 22.81 -1.38
CA VAL A 205 -2.60 23.03 -2.82
C VAL A 205 -1.27 22.39 -3.24
N LEU A 206 -0.30 22.27 -2.32
CA LEU A 206 0.95 21.55 -2.58
C LEU A 206 0.73 20.08 -2.92
N GLU A 207 -0.38 19.46 -2.52
CA GLU A 207 -0.72 18.07 -2.88
C GLU A 207 -1.00 17.88 -4.37
N ILE A 208 -1.41 18.95 -5.05
CA ILE A 208 -1.57 18.97 -6.50
C ILE A 208 -0.19 19.09 -7.15
N ILE A 209 0.68 19.91 -6.57
CA ILE A 209 2.01 20.23 -7.10
C ILE A 209 2.96 19.03 -6.95
N HIS A 210 2.98 18.36 -5.79
CA HIS A 210 3.89 17.23 -5.51
C HIS A 210 3.92 16.15 -6.60
N PRO A 211 2.78 15.60 -7.08
CA PRO A 211 2.78 14.66 -8.20
C PRO A 211 3.16 15.31 -9.54
N MET A 212 2.82 16.59 -9.77
CA MET A 212 3.20 17.30 -11.01
C MET A 212 4.72 17.45 -11.18
N ILE A 213 5.45 17.68 -10.08
CA ILE A 213 6.92 17.78 -10.09
C ILE A 213 7.62 16.43 -9.84
N GLY A 214 6.87 15.33 -9.74
CA GLY A 214 7.42 13.99 -9.53
C GLY A 214 8.03 13.77 -8.15
N LEU A 215 7.55 14.46 -7.11
CA LEU A 215 7.86 14.13 -5.71
C LEU A 215 7.13 12.86 -5.26
N VAL A 216 5.93 12.63 -5.79
CA VAL A 216 5.10 11.44 -5.51
C VAL A 216 4.72 10.76 -6.81
N LYS A 217 4.67 9.43 -6.82
CA LYS A 217 4.38 8.62 -8.04
C LYS A 217 2.88 8.53 -8.39
N THR A 218 2.01 9.26 -7.68
CA THR A 218 0.56 9.23 -7.86
C THR A 218 0.10 10.25 -8.90
N GLY A 219 -1.10 10.07 -9.47
CA GLY A 219 -1.70 11.07 -10.36
C GLY A 219 -2.14 12.34 -9.61
N TRP A 220 -2.20 13.47 -10.32
CA TRP A 220 -2.55 14.80 -9.77
C TRP A 220 -4.05 15.13 -9.86
N ILE A 221 -4.83 14.42 -10.67
CA ILE A 221 -6.26 14.70 -10.92
C ILE A 221 -7.11 14.50 -9.66
N ALA A 222 -6.87 13.42 -8.92
CA ALA A 222 -7.64 13.16 -7.70
C ALA A 222 -7.36 14.21 -6.59
N PRO A 223 -6.10 14.56 -6.27
CA PRO A 223 -5.80 15.70 -5.40
C PRO A 223 -6.41 17.02 -5.88
N LEU A 224 -6.39 17.30 -7.19
CA LEU A 224 -7.01 18.50 -7.74
C LEU A 224 -8.50 18.56 -7.41
N ALA A 225 -9.26 17.51 -7.75
CA ALA A 225 -10.70 17.48 -7.52
C ALA A 225 -11.04 17.59 -6.02
N GLN A 226 -10.28 16.90 -5.16
CA GLN A 226 -10.48 16.93 -3.72
C GLN A 226 -10.21 18.33 -3.13
N VAL A 227 -9.02 18.88 -3.38
CA VAL A 227 -8.61 20.18 -2.82
C VAL A 227 -9.47 21.29 -3.38
N PHE A 228 -9.79 21.27 -4.67
CA PHE A 228 -10.68 22.27 -5.26
C PHE A 228 -12.09 22.22 -4.65
N GLY A 229 -12.68 21.03 -4.52
CA GLY A 229 -14.02 20.88 -3.96
C GLY A 229 -14.13 21.40 -2.52
N ILE A 230 -13.15 21.04 -1.66
CA ILE A 230 -13.12 21.51 -0.27
C ILE A 230 -12.86 23.02 -0.20
N ASN A 231 -11.92 23.53 -0.99
CA ASN A 231 -11.60 24.96 -1.01
C ASN A 231 -12.77 25.80 -1.52
N PHE A 232 -13.55 25.31 -2.48
CA PHE A 232 -14.75 25.99 -2.93
C PHE A 232 -15.75 26.16 -1.79
N ILE A 233 -16.07 25.08 -1.07
CA ILE A 233 -16.99 25.14 0.08
C ILE A 233 -16.44 26.07 1.17
N LEU A 234 -15.16 25.96 1.51
CA LEU A 234 -14.57 26.73 2.60
C LEU A 234 -14.44 28.22 2.27
N PHE A 235 -13.82 28.58 1.14
CA PHE A 235 -13.46 29.97 0.82
C PHE A 235 -14.55 30.73 0.08
N VAL A 236 -15.40 30.04 -0.70
CA VAL A 236 -16.46 30.69 -1.50
C VAL A 236 -17.78 30.67 -0.74
N LEU A 237 -18.13 29.57 -0.08
CA LEU A 237 -19.42 29.48 0.63
C LEU A 237 -19.28 29.93 2.09
N ILE A 238 -18.53 29.21 2.92
CA ILE A 238 -18.48 29.47 4.37
C ILE A 238 -17.80 30.81 4.69
N PHE A 239 -16.65 31.11 4.08
CA PHE A 239 -15.92 32.35 4.39
C PHE A 239 -16.65 33.62 3.96
N GLN A 240 -17.44 33.58 2.87
CA GLN A 240 -18.18 34.76 2.38
C GLN A 240 -19.51 34.99 3.11
N GLU A 241 -20.20 33.93 3.50
CA GLU A 241 -21.53 34.03 4.11
C GLU A 241 -21.47 33.86 5.64
N GLN A 242 -21.64 34.95 6.38
CA GLN A 242 -21.59 34.94 7.85
C GLN A 242 -22.65 34.00 8.47
N GLN A 243 -23.80 33.81 7.83
CA GLN A 243 -24.81 32.86 8.30
C GLN A 243 -24.29 31.42 8.32
N LEU A 244 -23.51 31.02 7.31
CA LEU A 244 -22.92 29.69 7.24
C LEU A 244 -21.82 29.51 8.29
N GLN A 245 -21.07 30.56 8.63
CA GLN A 245 -20.05 30.51 9.68
C GLN A 245 -20.62 30.12 11.05
N HIS A 246 -21.81 30.62 11.37
CA HIS A 246 -22.51 30.32 12.62
C HIS A 246 -23.45 29.12 12.53
N ALA A 247 -23.61 28.53 11.34
CA ALA A 247 -24.47 27.38 11.15
C ALA A 247 -23.80 26.10 11.68
N PRO A 248 -24.56 25.19 12.34
CA PRO A 248 -24.03 23.93 12.87
C PRO A 248 -23.39 23.03 11.80
N VAL A 249 -23.83 23.16 10.54
CA VAL A 249 -23.24 22.49 9.38
C VAL A 249 -21.72 22.69 9.27
N THR A 250 -21.21 23.87 9.63
CA THR A 250 -19.78 24.18 9.56
C THR A 250 -18.99 23.34 10.56
N TRP A 251 -19.52 23.11 11.76
CA TRP A 251 -18.90 22.22 12.75
C TRP A 251 -18.86 20.77 12.26
N TYR A 252 -19.94 20.28 11.66
CA TYR A 252 -19.99 18.92 11.12
C TYR A 252 -18.99 18.73 9.98
N LEU A 253 -18.95 19.67 9.02
CA LEU A 253 -17.99 19.64 7.91
C LEU A 253 -16.55 19.65 8.41
N PHE A 254 -16.20 20.56 9.33
CA PHE A 254 -14.84 20.66 9.83
C PHE A 254 -14.43 19.42 10.63
N THR A 255 -15.35 18.83 11.39
CA THR A 255 -15.11 17.58 12.12
C THR A 255 -14.88 16.41 11.17
N VAL A 256 -15.73 16.25 10.16
CA VAL A 256 -15.61 15.17 9.17
C VAL A 256 -14.34 15.33 8.35
N TRP A 257 -14.06 16.52 7.83
CA TRP A 257 -12.85 16.80 7.07
C TRP A 257 -11.61 16.50 7.91
N SER A 258 -11.52 17.05 9.13
CA SER A 258 -10.36 16.82 9.99
C SER A 258 -10.18 15.33 10.33
N PHE A 259 -11.26 14.57 10.51
CA PHE A 259 -11.16 13.13 10.76
C PHE A 259 -10.65 12.34 9.55
N ILE A 260 -11.11 12.66 8.33
CA ILE A 260 -10.56 12.08 7.09
C ILE A 260 -9.06 12.34 7.01
N GLU A 261 -8.65 13.56 7.32
CA GLU A 261 -7.25 13.99 7.27
C GLU A 261 -6.36 13.28 8.29
N LEU A 262 -6.89 13.01 9.49
CA LEU A 262 -6.20 12.22 10.52
C LEU A 262 -5.89 10.78 10.09
N VAL A 263 -6.65 10.21 9.15
CA VAL A 263 -6.35 8.91 8.55
C VAL A 263 -5.41 9.06 7.35
N ARG A 264 -5.63 10.09 6.53
CA ARG A 264 -4.94 10.31 5.26
C ARG A 264 -3.45 10.61 5.43
N TYR A 265 -3.08 11.55 6.30
CA TYR A 265 -1.68 11.95 6.44
C TYR A 265 -0.79 10.86 7.06
N PRO A 266 -1.21 10.10 8.09
CA PRO A 266 -0.46 8.94 8.54
C PRO A 266 -0.28 7.89 7.45
N TYR A 267 -1.30 7.68 6.60
CA TYR A 267 -1.17 6.79 5.46
C TYR A 267 -0.08 7.29 4.49
N TYR A 268 -0.08 8.59 4.15
CA TYR A 268 0.94 9.17 3.25
C TYR A 268 2.35 9.10 3.83
N MET A 269 2.51 9.34 5.13
CA MET A 269 3.81 9.20 5.81
C MET A 269 4.35 7.76 5.71
N LEU A 270 3.51 6.78 6.02
CA LEU A 270 3.90 5.37 6.01
C LEU A 270 4.16 4.86 4.59
N SER A 271 3.31 5.23 3.63
CA SER A 271 3.48 4.87 2.23
C SER A 271 4.78 5.46 1.65
N SER A 272 5.14 6.71 2.03
CA SER A 272 6.41 7.32 1.65
C SER A 272 7.62 6.55 2.21
N ALA A 273 7.47 5.93 3.40
CA ALA A 273 8.48 5.06 4.00
C ALA A 273 8.46 3.61 3.46
N ASN A 274 7.62 3.28 2.49
CA ASN A 274 7.32 1.92 2.00
C ASN A 274 6.87 0.97 3.13
N ILE A 275 6.01 1.47 4.02
CA ILE A 275 5.34 0.71 5.08
C ILE A 275 3.85 0.75 4.81
N ASP A 276 3.24 -0.41 4.58
CA ASP A 276 1.81 -0.52 4.36
C ASP A 276 1.14 -1.20 5.56
N ILE A 277 0.23 -0.47 6.23
CA ILE A 277 -0.57 -1.01 7.34
C ILE A 277 -1.97 -1.32 6.81
N GLY A 278 -2.36 -2.60 6.81
CA GLY A 278 -3.64 -3.04 6.24
C GLY A 278 -4.87 -2.28 6.78
N LEU A 279 -4.94 -2.05 8.09
CA LEU A 279 -6.05 -1.31 8.72
C LEU A 279 -6.12 0.14 8.24
N LEU A 280 -4.98 0.83 8.13
CA LEU A 280 -4.92 2.22 7.73
C LEU A 280 -5.23 2.40 6.24
N THR A 281 -4.74 1.46 5.42
CA THR A 281 -5.11 1.35 4.00
C THR A 281 -6.61 1.13 3.85
N TRP A 282 -7.20 0.21 4.60
CA TRP A 282 -8.64 -0.03 4.60
C TRP A 282 -9.42 1.21 5.00
N LEU A 283 -9.08 1.84 6.13
CA LEU A 283 -9.74 3.07 6.58
C LEU A 283 -9.68 4.15 5.50
N ARG A 284 -8.51 4.39 4.88
CA ARG A 284 -8.37 5.40 3.82
C ARG A 284 -9.36 5.19 2.67
N TYR A 285 -9.55 3.95 2.22
CA TYR A 285 -10.39 3.64 1.07
C TYR A 285 -11.85 3.38 1.42
N THR A 286 -12.20 3.24 2.70
CA THR A 286 -13.55 2.91 3.16
C THR A 286 -14.21 4.05 3.92
N LEU A 287 -13.46 5.01 4.47
CA LEU A 287 -14.01 6.08 5.35
C LEU A 287 -15.13 6.89 4.69
N TRP A 288 -15.05 7.13 3.39
CA TRP A 288 -16.03 7.93 2.68
C TRP A 288 -17.40 7.24 2.60
N ILE A 289 -17.45 5.90 2.58
CA ILE A 289 -18.68 5.12 2.43
C ILE A 289 -19.71 5.43 3.52
N PRO A 290 -19.38 5.37 4.83
CA PRO A 290 -20.32 5.76 5.88
C PRO A 290 -20.51 7.28 5.99
N LEU A 291 -19.52 8.08 5.60
CA LEU A 291 -19.59 9.54 5.74
C LEU A 291 -20.60 10.18 4.77
N TYR A 292 -20.77 9.65 3.56
CA TYR A 292 -21.77 10.18 2.61
C TYR A 292 -23.22 10.06 3.12
N PRO A 293 -23.69 8.88 3.59
CA PRO A 293 -25.00 8.74 4.22
C PRO A 293 -25.17 9.59 5.47
N ILE A 294 -24.13 9.71 6.32
CA ILE A 294 -24.19 10.54 7.52
C ILE A 294 -24.33 12.02 7.16
N GLY A 295 -23.59 12.50 6.16
CA GLY A 295 -23.73 13.86 5.64
C GLY A 295 -25.16 14.15 5.19
N PHE A 296 -25.75 13.26 4.38
CA PHE A 296 -27.12 13.39 3.90
C PHE A 296 -28.17 13.35 5.03
N LEU A 297 -27.97 12.49 6.03
CA LEU A 297 -28.87 12.39 7.19
C LEU A 297 -28.82 13.63 8.09
N LEU A 298 -27.63 14.22 8.26
CA LEU A 298 -27.47 15.47 9.00
C LEU A 298 -28.08 16.65 8.23
N GLU A 299 -27.93 16.66 6.90
CA GLU A 299 -28.50 17.69 6.02
C GLU A 299 -30.04 17.65 5.95
N GLY A 300 -30.65 16.46 6.06
CA GLY A 300 -32.09 16.25 5.97
C GLY A 300 -32.93 16.75 7.16
N ASN A 301 -32.32 17.08 8.30
CA ASN A 301 -33.03 17.39 9.56
C ASN A 301 -33.20 18.90 9.85
N ASN A 302 -33.45 19.73 8.82
CA ASN A 302 -33.75 21.20 8.82
C ASN A 302 -32.64 22.15 8.32
N GLU A 303 -31.44 21.67 7.95
CA GLU A 303 -30.32 22.55 7.57
C GLU A 303 -30.33 23.01 6.09
N LEU A 304 -31.02 22.29 5.20
CA LEU A 304 -31.20 22.64 3.77
C LEU A 304 -31.85 24.01 3.52
N SER A 305 -32.61 24.52 4.50
CA SER A 305 -33.18 25.87 4.42
C SER A 305 -32.12 26.96 4.45
N TYR A 306 -31.02 26.78 5.18
CA TYR A 306 -29.93 27.75 5.27
C TYR A 306 -29.04 27.73 4.02
N PHE A 307 -28.69 26.54 3.52
CA PHE A 307 -27.89 26.39 2.30
C PHE A 307 -28.62 26.87 1.04
N SER A 308 -29.91 26.55 0.90
CA SER A 308 -30.73 27.01 -0.22
C SER A 308 -30.89 28.54 -0.22
N ASN A 309 -31.12 29.15 0.95
CA ASN A 309 -31.25 30.59 1.07
C ASN A 309 -29.92 31.36 0.87
N ALA A 310 -28.78 30.74 1.17
CA ALA A 310 -27.45 31.31 0.94
C ALA A 310 -27.01 31.22 -0.53
N ILE A 311 -27.37 30.14 -1.24
CA ILE A 311 -27.01 29.95 -2.66
C ILE A 311 -27.91 30.78 -3.60
N LEU A 312 -29.14 31.10 -3.18
CA LEU A 312 -30.12 31.84 -3.98
C LEU A 312 -30.08 33.37 -3.78
N ARG A 313 -29.12 33.90 -3.02
CA ARG A 313 -28.86 35.34 -2.86
C ARG A 313 -27.55 35.73 -3.53
#